data_AF-A0A1X3GXF6-F1
#
_entry.id   AF-A0A1X3GXF6-F1
#
_cell.length_a   1.000
_cell.length_b   1.000
_cell.length_c   1.000
_cell.angle_alpha   90.00
_cell.angle_beta   90.00
_cell.angle_gamma   90.00
#
_symmetry.space_group_name_H-M   'P 1'
#
loop_
_entity.id
_entity.type
_entity.pdbx_description
1 polymer ?
#
loop_
_entity_poly.entity_id
_entity_poly.type
_entity_poly.pdbx_seq_one_letter_code
_entity_poly.pdbx_strand_id
1 'polypeptide(L)'
;MLSRSGLAALAVVLSVASNPARAMVCMEKSMTLDEVVDTIGAQKGCERAMKVFQDCQLTASGDVQLGAAVEKKCEADFMPGLNMVRKQAYQREMRVCDRKYRNKSGTMYLSFTAFCRAEVAQRYSQRALKAGGAGR
;
A
#
# COMPACT_ATOMS: atom_id res chain seq x y z
N MET A 1 -9.61 53.38 -42.45
CA MET A 1 -10.75 52.44 -42.49
C MET A 1 -10.46 51.31 -41.52
N LEU A 2 -11.35 51.12 -40.53
CA LEU A 2 -11.29 50.02 -39.57
C LEU A 2 -11.51 48.69 -40.29
N SER A 3 -10.71 47.67 -39.97
CA SER A 3 -11.20 46.28 -40.01
C SER A 3 -10.61 45.51 -38.84
N ARG A 4 -11.44 45.40 -37.80
CA ARG A 4 -11.31 44.45 -36.69
C ARG A 4 -11.66 43.06 -37.21
N SER A 5 -11.14 42.04 -36.53
CA SER A 5 -11.68 40.67 -36.33
C SER A 5 -10.64 39.62 -36.74
N GLY A 6 -10.19 38.69 -35.91
CA GLY A 6 -10.49 38.38 -34.51
C GLY A 6 -9.54 37.26 -34.11
N LEU A 7 -8.82 37.43 -32.99
CA LEU A 7 -8.01 36.38 -32.39
C LEU A 7 -8.97 35.36 -31.76
N ALA A 8 -9.26 34.26 -32.46
CA ALA A 8 -9.96 33.12 -31.88
C ALA A 8 -8.99 32.39 -30.95
N ALA A 9 -9.09 32.68 -29.65
CA ALA A 9 -8.40 31.92 -28.60
C ALA A 9 -9.04 30.52 -28.49
N LEU A 10 -8.33 29.50 -28.96
CA LEU A 10 -8.65 28.09 -28.69
C LEU A 10 -8.34 27.77 -27.23
N ALA A 11 -9.31 27.97 -26.34
CA ALA A 11 -9.26 27.47 -24.98
C ALA A 11 -9.65 25.98 -24.98
N VAL A 12 -8.66 25.08 -25.06
CA VAL A 12 -8.86 23.66 -24.77
C VAL A 12 -9.06 23.51 -23.27
N VAL A 13 -10.32 23.39 -22.85
CA VAL A 13 -10.67 23.02 -21.48
C VAL A 13 -10.28 21.56 -21.29
N LEU A 14 -9.15 21.29 -20.63
CA LEU A 14 -8.85 19.96 -20.11
C LEU A 14 -9.89 19.65 -19.02
N SER A 15 -10.91 18.89 -19.38
CA SER A 15 -11.82 18.29 -18.40
C SER A 15 -10.98 17.44 -17.44
N VAL A 16 -10.98 17.82 -16.16
CA VAL A 16 -10.41 16.99 -15.09
C VAL A 16 -11.17 15.67 -15.12
N ALA A 17 -10.55 14.62 -15.63
CA ALA A 17 -11.10 13.28 -15.55
C ALA A 17 -11.12 12.90 -14.06
N SER A 18 -12.28 13.02 -13.42
CA SER A 18 -12.56 12.33 -12.18
C SER A 18 -12.42 10.83 -12.48
N ASN A 19 -11.30 10.22 -12.09
CA ASN A 19 -11.21 8.76 -12.11
C ASN A 19 -12.31 8.26 -11.18
N PRO A 20 -13.35 7.57 -11.69
CA PRO A 20 -14.36 7.01 -10.81
C PRO A 20 -13.64 6.06 -9.86
N ALA A 21 -13.82 6.26 -8.56
CA ALA A 21 -13.38 5.31 -7.55
C ALA A 21 -14.05 3.97 -7.88
N ARG A 22 -13.31 3.06 -8.50
CA ARG A 22 -13.84 1.76 -8.86
C ARG A 22 -14.05 0.97 -7.57
N ALA A 23 -15.29 0.59 -7.33
CA ALA A 23 -15.58 -0.35 -6.27
C ALA A 23 -14.94 -1.71 -6.58
N MET A 24 -14.30 -2.29 -5.58
CA MET A 24 -13.81 -3.65 -5.53
C MET A 24 -14.65 -4.44 -4.54
N VAL A 25 -14.76 -5.75 -4.77
CA VAL A 25 -15.39 -6.65 -3.79
C VAL A 25 -14.32 -7.06 -2.79
N CYS A 26 -14.54 -6.73 -1.52
CA CYS A 26 -13.70 -7.07 -0.38
C CYS A 26 -14.62 -7.56 0.74
N MET A 27 -14.37 -8.76 1.27
CA MET A 27 -15.22 -9.36 2.32
C MET A 27 -16.71 -9.35 1.97
N GLU A 28 -17.06 -9.74 0.74
CA GLU A 28 -18.43 -9.74 0.19
C GLU A 28 -19.11 -8.36 0.14
N LYS A 29 -18.35 -7.27 0.29
CA LYS A 29 -18.84 -5.89 0.22
C LYS A 29 -18.20 -5.14 -0.94
N SER A 30 -19.00 -4.30 -1.59
CA SER A 30 -18.52 -3.29 -2.53
C SER A 30 -17.84 -2.18 -1.74
N MET A 31 -16.53 -2.04 -1.88
CA MET A 31 -15.70 -1.05 -1.20
C MET A 31 -14.80 -0.34 -2.20
N THR A 32 -14.54 0.93 -1.99
CA THR A 32 -13.46 1.66 -2.65
C THR A 32 -12.10 1.19 -2.12
N LEU A 33 -11.03 1.45 -2.87
CA LEU A 33 -9.67 1.12 -2.42
C LEU A 33 -9.34 1.79 -1.07
N ASP A 34 -9.75 3.04 -0.89
CA ASP A 34 -9.50 3.81 0.34
C ASP A 34 -10.27 3.22 1.54
N GLU A 35 -11.51 2.79 1.36
CA GLU A 35 -12.26 2.10 2.42
C GLU A 35 -11.59 0.79 2.86
N VAL A 36 -10.94 0.07 1.93
CA VAL A 36 -10.17 -1.13 2.28
C VAL A 36 -8.87 -0.74 3.02
N VAL A 37 -8.17 0.31 2.59
CA VAL A 37 -7.01 0.87 3.31
C VAL A 37 -7.38 1.24 4.76
N ASP A 38 -8.50 1.93 4.95
CA ASP A 38 -9.01 2.32 6.26
C ASP A 38 -9.37 1.08 7.10
N THR A 39 -9.99 0.07 6.48
CA THR A 39 -10.33 -1.20 7.14
C THR A 39 -9.10 -1.96 7.61
N ILE A 40 -8.01 -1.96 6.83
CA ILE A 40 -6.70 -2.50 7.22
C ILE A 40 -6.14 -1.71 8.41
N GLY A 41 -6.13 -0.37 8.30
CA GLY A 41 -5.63 0.53 9.34
C GLY A 41 -6.36 0.39 10.68
N ALA A 42 -7.67 0.12 10.64
CA ALA A 42 -8.54 -0.03 11.80
C ALA A 42 -8.37 -1.37 12.55
N GLN A 43 -7.69 -2.36 11.99
CA GLN A 43 -7.54 -3.68 12.63
C GLN A 43 -6.84 -3.62 13.98
N LYS A 44 -7.11 -4.58 14.87
CA LYS A 44 -6.39 -4.71 16.14
C LYS A 44 -5.14 -5.58 15.95
N GLY A 45 -4.09 -4.98 15.41
CA GLY A 45 -2.76 -5.58 15.24
C GLY A 45 -2.44 -6.03 13.81
N CYS A 46 -1.16 -6.36 13.60
CA CYS A 46 -0.59 -6.73 12.31
C CYS A 46 -1.25 -7.93 11.63
N GLU A 47 -1.45 -9.04 12.36
CA GLU A 47 -2.00 -10.29 11.79
C GLU A 47 -3.39 -10.10 11.17
N ARG A 48 -4.27 -9.35 11.87
CA ARG A 48 -5.61 -9.06 11.37
C ARG A 48 -5.57 -8.13 10.16
N ALA A 49 -4.66 -7.15 10.15
CA ALA A 49 -4.43 -6.28 8.99
C ALA A 49 -3.95 -7.08 7.77
N MET A 50 -3.00 -8.00 7.96
CA MET A 50 -2.53 -8.88 6.89
C MET A 50 -3.66 -9.77 6.35
N LYS A 51 -4.53 -10.28 7.24
CA LYS A 51 -5.67 -11.10 6.81
C LYS A 51 -6.65 -10.32 5.93
N VAL A 52 -6.99 -9.08 6.30
CA VAL A 52 -7.81 -8.21 5.44
C VAL A 52 -7.14 -7.97 4.09
N PHE A 53 -5.83 -7.71 4.06
CA PHE A 53 -5.13 -7.52 2.79
C PHE A 53 -5.17 -8.78 1.91
N GLN A 54 -4.97 -9.96 2.47
CA GLN A 54 -5.09 -11.23 1.74
C GLN A 54 -6.51 -11.46 1.17
N ASP A 55 -7.53 -11.16 1.96
CA ASP A 55 -8.93 -11.35 1.56
C ASP A 55 -9.40 -10.32 0.53
N CYS A 56 -8.74 -9.16 0.45
CA CYS A 56 -9.12 -8.03 -0.39
C CYS A 56 -8.09 -7.69 -1.47
N GLN A 57 -7.17 -8.62 -1.77
CA GLN A 57 -6.16 -8.40 -2.79
C GLN A 57 -6.75 -8.25 -4.20
N LEU A 58 -6.14 -7.39 -5.00
CA LEU A 58 -6.53 -7.11 -6.37
C LEU A 58 -5.69 -7.87 -7.40
N THR A 59 -4.55 -8.44 -6.99
CA THR A 59 -3.51 -8.95 -7.89
C THR A 59 -3.07 -7.88 -8.90
N ALA A 60 -3.04 -6.63 -8.44
CA ALA A 60 -2.83 -5.46 -9.29
C ALA A 60 -2.18 -4.29 -8.52
N SER A 61 -2.04 -3.14 -9.17
CA SER A 61 -1.36 -1.97 -8.60
C SER A 61 -2.04 -1.39 -7.36
N GLY A 62 -3.34 -1.64 -7.15
CA GLY A 62 -4.02 -1.21 -5.93
C GLY A 62 -3.47 -1.87 -4.66
N ASP A 63 -2.89 -3.07 -4.78
CA ASP A 63 -2.25 -3.77 -3.65
C ASP A 63 -1.03 -3.02 -3.10
N VAL A 64 -0.45 -2.08 -3.85
CA VAL A 64 0.61 -1.20 -3.33
C VAL A 64 0.10 -0.36 -2.15
N GLN A 65 -1.12 0.16 -2.24
CA GLN A 65 -1.71 0.96 -1.16
C GLN A 65 -2.17 0.09 0.02
N LEU A 66 -2.79 -1.06 -0.29
CA LEU A 66 -3.21 -2.03 0.72
C LEU A 66 -2.00 -2.58 1.51
N GLY A 67 -0.95 -2.98 0.80
CA GLY A 67 0.30 -3.46 1.39
C GLY A 67 0.99 -2.42 2.26
N ALA A 68 1.05 -1.15 1.81
CA ALA A 68 1.60 -0.06 2.62
C ALA A 68 0.80 0.18 3.92
N ALA A 69 -0.53 0.01 3.89
CA ALA A 69 -1.36 0.08 5.09
C ALA A 69 -1.03 -1.05 6.07
N VAL A 70 -0.80 -2.27 5.58
CA VAL A 70 -0.33 -3.39 6.41
C VAL A 70 1.07 -3.12 6.96
N GLU A 71 2.02 -2.67 6.14
CA GLU A 71 3.38 -2.31 6.55
C GLU A 71 3.33 -1.34 7.74
N LYS A 72 2.61 -0.22 7.61
CA LYS A 72 2.44 0.77 8.68
C LYS A 72 1.84 0.16 9.94
N LYS A 73 0.86 -0.74 9.79
CA LYS A 73 0.22 -1.39 10.93
C LYS A 73 1.17 -2.31 11.69
N CYS A 74 1.93 -3.11 10.96
CA CYS A 74 2.90 -4.05 11.52
C CYS A 74 4.11 -3.35 12.12
N GLU A 75 4.58 -2.28 11.48
CA GLU A 75 5.69 -1.45 11.96
C GLU A 75 5.43 -0.85 13.34
N ALA A 76 4.17 -0.55 13.69
CA ALA A 76 3.80 -0.05 15.01
C ALA A 76 4.22 -0.98 16.16
N ASP A 77 4.29 -2.29 15.91
CA ASP A 77 4.65 -3.29 16.94
C ASP A 77 6.15 -3.31 17.27
N PHE A 78 7.01 -2.86 16.36
CA PHE A 78 8.46 -3.07 16.49
C PHE A 78 9.33 -1.83 16.24
N MET A 79 8.92 -0.91 15.36
CA MET A 79 9.74 0.25 14.97
C MET A 79 10.16 1.14 16.14
N PRO A 80 9.32 1.41 17.17
CA PRO A 80 9.72 2.18 18.34
C PRO A 80 10.88 1.56 19.13
N GLY A 81 11.00 0.24 19.13
CA GLY A 81 12.03 -0.50 19.88
C GLY A 81 13.30 -0.82 19.09
N LEU A 82 13.39 -0.44 17.81
CA LEU A 82 14.57 -0.74 17.00
C LEU A 82 15.67 0.33 17.13
N ASN A 83 16.91 -0.13 17.34
CA ASN A 83 18.10 0.70 17.13
C ASN A 83 18.41 0.86 15.63
N MET A 84 19.38 1.72 15.30
CA MET A 84 19.75 2.04 13.91
C MET A 84 20.13 0.80 13.09
N VAL A 85 20.94 -0.10 13.67
CA VAL A 85 21.40 -1.33 12.99
C VAL A 85 20.21 -2.23 12.63
N ARG A 86 19.27 -2.42 13.56
CA ARG A 86 18.07 -3.23 13.30
C ARG A 86 17.12 -2.57 12.29
N LYS A 87 16.97 -1.24 12.33
CA LYS A 87 16.24 -0.49 11.30
C LYS A 87 16.86 -0.68 9.92
N GLN A 88 18.19 -0.62 9.81
CA GLN A 88 18.90 -0.84 8.56
C GLN A 88 18.74 -2.27 8.05
N ALA A 89 18.75 -3.27 8.94
CA ALA A 89 18.49 -4.67 8.59
C ALA A 89 17.07 -4.84 8.01
N TYR A 90 16.06 -4.28 8.66
CA TYR A 90 14.68 -4.26 8.14
C TYR A 90 14.62 -3.61 6.76
N GLN A 91 15.17 -2.41 6.59
CA GLN A 91 15.21 -1.71 5.30
C GLN A 91 16.00 -2.46 4.22
N ARG A 92 16.98 -3.30 4.60
CA ARG A 92 17.66 -4.18 3.65
C ARG A 92 16.74 -5.29 3.15
N GLU A 93 15.94 -5.91 4.01
CA GLU A 93 14.94 -6.91 3.60
C GLU A 93 13.86 -6.28 2.71
N MET A 94 13.37 -5.08 3.04
CA MET A 94 12.41 -4.36 2.20
C MET A 94 12.96 -4.12 0.79
N ARG A 95 14.22 -3.68 0.68
CA ARG A 95 14.88 -3.50 -0.62
C ARG A 95 15.11 -4.80 -1.38
N VAL A 96 15.14 -5.97 -0.72
CA VAL A 96 15.16 -7.26 -1.43
C VAL A 96 13.84 -7.46 -2.18
N CYS A 97 12.70 -7.15 -1.55
CA CYS A 97 11.39 -7.17 -2.21
C CYS A 97 11.35 -6.25 -3.42
N ASP A 98 11.78 -4.99 -3.26
CA ASP A 98 11.77 -3.99 -4.33
C ASP A 98 12.63 -4.42 -5.54
N ARG A 99 13.76 -5.09 -5.29
CA ARG A 99 14.64 -5.59 -6.36
C ARG A 99 14.13 -6.85 -7.04
N LYS A 100 13.29 -7.65 -6.39
CA LYS A 100 12.85 -8.96 -6.91
C LYS A 100 12.09 -8.84 -8.24
N TYR A 101 11.27 -7.79 -8.36
CA TYR A 101 10.38 -7.61 -9.51
C TYR A 101 10.59 -6.31 -10.29
N ARG A 102 11.60 -5.49 -9.97
CA ARG A 102 11.86 -4.17 -10.60
C ARG A 102 11.93 -4.14 -12.13
N ASN A 103 12.33 -5.24 -12.77
CA ASN A 103 12.50 -5.33 -14.22
C ASN A 103 11.38 -6.16 -14.88
N LYS A 104 10.27 -6.39 -14.16
CA LYS A 104 9.09 -7.08 -14.67
C LYS A 104 8.02 -6.05 -15.01
N SER A 105 7.31 -6.27 -16.09
CA SER A 105 6.22 -5.40 -16.55
C SER A 105 4.87 -5.97 -16.14
N GLY A 106 3.91 -5.09 -15.84
CA GLY A 106 2.55 -5.45 -15.47
C GLY A 106 2.26 -5.25 -13.98
N THR A 107 1.00 -4.93 -13.69
CA THR A 107 0.52 -4.56 -12.35
C THR A 107 0.56 -5.71 -11.36
N MET A 108 0.49 -6.96 -11.83
CA MET A 108 0.67 -8.16 -11.02
C MET A 108 1.99 -8.17 -10.25
N TYR A 109 3.09 -7.72 -10.86
CA TYR A 109 4.40 -7.68 -10.20
C TYR A 109 4.51 -6.55 -9.16
N LEU A 110 3.70 -5.50 -9.29
CA LEU A 110 3.56 -4.47 -8.25
C LEU A 110 2.85 -5.06 -7.02
N SER A 111 1.79 -5.83 -7.24
CA SER A 111 1.12 -6.59 -6.18
C SER A 111 2.08 -7.54 -5.47
N PHE A 112 2.86 -8.34 -6.22
CA PHE A 112 3.83 -9.25 -5.62
C PHE A 112 4.91 -8.54 -4.79
N THR A 113 5.30 -7.32 -5.20
CA THR A 113 6.22 -6.49 -4.41
C THR A 113 5.56 -6.04 -3.11
N ALA A 114 4.31 -5.58 -3.17
CA ALA A 114 3.55 -5.16 -1.98
C ALA A 114 3.36 -6.29 -0.97
N PHE A 115 3.00 -7.49 -1.44
CA PHE A 115 2.90 -8.69 -0.60
C PHE A 115 4.22 -9.05 0.07
N CYS A 116 5.32 -9.08 -0.69
CA CYS A 116 6.64 -9.37 -0.13
C CYS A 116 6.99 -8.43 1.03
N ARG A 117 6.73 -7.12 0.85
CA ARG A 117 7.00 -6.11 1.87
C ARG A 117 6.10 -6.27 3.10
N ALA A 118 4.80 -6.47 2.89
CA ALA A 118 3.85 -6.73 3.98
C ALA A 118 4.22 -7.98 4.80
N GLU A 119 4.64 -9.06 4.15
CA GLU A 119 5.13 -10.28 4.82
C GLU A 119 6.43 -10.05 5.60
N VAL A 120 7.36 -9.23 5.10
CA VAL A 120 8.56 -8.83 5.86
C VAL A 120 8.14 -8.10 7.13
N ALA A 121 7.27 -7.09 7.03
CA ALA A 121 6.77 -6.34 8.17
C ALA A 121 6.02 -7.25 9.17
N GLN A 122 5.22 -8.20 8.68
CA GLN A 122 4.52 -9.19 9.51
C GLN A 122 5.48 -10.05 10.32
N ARG A 123 6.54 -10.61 9.69
CA ARG A 123 7.53 -11.40 10.42
C ARG A 123 8.24 -10.58 11.51
N TYR A 124 8.52 -9.31 11.26
CA TYR A 124 9.13 -8.42 12.25
C TYR A 124 8.18 -8.14 13.43
N SER A 125 6.91 -7.86 13.15
CA SER A 125 5.86 -7.74 14.18
C SER A 125 5.77 -9.01 15.03
N GLN A 126 5.64 -10.19 14.40
CA GLN A 126 5.57 -11.47 15.11
C GLN A 126 6.78 -11.69 16.03
N ARG A 127 8.00 -11.38 15.55
CA ARG A 127 9.23 -11.52 16.36
C ARG A 127 9.22 -10.56 17.55
N ALA A 128 8.81 -9.31 17.35
CA ALA A 128 8.75 -8.31 18.42
C ALA A 128 7.70 -8.68 19.48
N LEU A 129 6.49 -9.08 19.06
CA LEU A 129 5.42 -9.49 19.97
C LEU A 129 5.79 -10.76 20.75
N LYS A 130 6.45 -11.74 20.11
CA LYS A 130 6.97 -12.92 20.82
C LYS A 130 8.03 -12.55 21.86
N ALA A 131 8.95 -11.64 21.54
CA ALA A 131 9.97 -11.18 22.48
C ALA A 131 9.37 -10.38 23.66
N GLY A 132 8.33 -9.58 23.40
CA GLY A 132 7.62 -8.83 24.45
C GLY A 132 6.68 -9.70 25.31
N GLY A 133 6.12 -10.76 24.74
CA GLY A 133 5.28 -11.72 25.46
C GLY A 133 6.07 -12.73 26.30
N ALA A 134 7.31 -13.06 25.92
CA ALA A 134 8.21 -13.91 26.69
C ALA A 134 8.80 -13.24 27.95
N GLY A 135 8.52 -11.95 28.15
CA GLY A 135 8.94 -11.16 29.31
C GLY A 135 7.79 -10.73 30.25
N ARG A 136 6.59 -11.32 30.09
CA ARG A 136 5.45 -11.15 31.00
C ARG A 136 5.12 -12.44 31.73
#